data_AF-A0AAE0UVP3-F1
#
_entry.id   AF-A0AAE0UVP3-F1
#
_cell.length_a   1.000
_cell.length_b   1.000
_cell.length_c   1.000
_cell.angle_alpha   90.00
_cell.angle_beta   90.00
_cell.angle_gamma   90.00
#
_symmetry.space_group_name_H-M   'P 1'
#
loop_
_entity.id
_entity.type
_entity.pdbx_description
1 polymer ?
#
loop_
_entity_poly.entity_id
_entity_poly.type
_entity_poly.pdbx_seq_one_letter_code
_entity_poly.pdbx_strand_id
1 'polypeptide(L)'
;MKHCATQLSPVFTDIFNTSRGDLPCPQPVFKPSAIVPDITDPLLDPLQFAYRANRSVDDAVNMALHFILQHLDSQGSYARILFVDFSSAFNTIVPALLKRRALPAECA
;
A
#
# COMPACT_ATOMS: atom_id res chain seq x y z
N MET A 1 -5.26 27.24 -1.31
CA MET A 1 -5.03 25.96 -2.02
C MET A 1 -5.56 24.72 -1.28
N LYS A 2 -5.93 24.80 0.01
CA LYS A 2 -6.48 23.66 0.80
C LYS A 2 -7.78 23.07 0.24
N HIS A 3 -8.63 23.90 -0.36
CA HIS A 3 -9.94 23.49 -0.86
C HIS A 3 -9.88 22.53 -2.07
N CYS A 4 -8.79 22.58 -2.84
CA CYS A 4 -8.57 21.70 -4.00
C CYS A 4 -7.98 20.35 -3.56
N ALA A 5 -7.18 20.33 -2.50
CA ALA A 5 -6.58 19.10 -2.02
C ALA A 5 -7.57 18.15 -1.33
N THR A 6 -8.65 18.65 -0.72
CA THR A 6 -9.76 17.79 -0.25
C THR A 6 -10.49 17.07 -1.38
N GLN A 7 -10.37 17.53 -2.63
CA GLN A 7 -10.93 16.86 -3.80
C GLN A 7 -10.04 15.71 -4.30
N LEU A 8 -8.82 15.57 -3.79
CA LEU A 8 -7.91 14.47 -4.15
C LEU A 8 -8.24 13.18 -3.40
N SER A 9 -8.88 13.28 -2.23
CA SER A 9 -9.30 12.10 -1.43
C SER A 9 -10.12 11.09 -2.24
N PRO A 10 -11.23 11.48 -2.91
CA PRO A 10 -11.98 10.54 -3.74
C PRO A 10 -11.14 9.97 -4.90
N VAL A 11 -10.25 10.77 -5.50
CA VAL A 11 -9.36 10.31 -6.59
C VAL A 11 -8.38 9.24 -6.08
N PHE A 12 -7.79 9.41 -4.90
CA PHE A 12 -6.92 8.38 -4.33
C PHE A 12 -7.70 7.13 -3.95
N THR A 13 -8.83 7.28 -3.28
CA THR A 13 -9.70 6.16 -2.92
C THR A 13 -10.10 5.37 -4.16
N ASP A 14 -10.49 6.05 -5.23
CA ASP A 14 -10.81 5.41 -6.51
C ASP A 14 -9.60 4.70 -7.08
N ILE A 15 -8.41 5.30 -7.14
CA ILE A 15 -7.21 4.64 -7.68
C ILE A 15 -6.82 3.39 -6.88
N PHE A 16 -6.85 3.46 -5.55
CA PHE A 16 -6.56 2.32 -4.69
C PHE A 16 -7.63 1.22 -4.79
N ASN A 17 -8.89 1.58 -5.05
CA ASN A 17 -9.98 0.62 -5.21
C ASN A 17 -10.08 0.06 -6.64
N THR A 18 -9.78 0.85 -7.67
CA THR A 18 -9.74 0.43 -9.08
C THR A 18 -8.61 -0.57 -9.31
N SER A 19 -7.50 -0.46 -8.58
CA SER A 19 -6.46 -1.50 -8.53
C SER A 19 -6.98 -2.86 -8.04
N ARG A 20 -8.21 -2.93 -7.52
CA ARG A 20 -8.92 -4.15 -7.08
C ARG A 20 -9.98 -4.65 -8.07
N GLY A 21 -10.19 -3.95 -9.19
CA GLY A 21 -11.29 -4.18 -10.13
C GLY A 21 -10.87 -4.80 -11.44
N ASP A 22 -10.56 -6.10 -11.44
CA ASP A 22 -10.80 -7.01 -12.59
C ASP A 22 -10.65 -8.50 -12.23
N LEU A 23 -11.06 -8.89 -11.02
CA LEU A 23 -11.31 -10.30 -10.70
C LEU A 23 -12.68 -10.42 -10.01
N PRO A 24 -13.57 -11.30 -10.47
CA PRO A 24 -14.80 -11.62 -9.77
C PRO A 24 -14.45 -12.42 -8.52
N CYS A 25 -14.09 -11.72 -7.43
CA CYS A 25 -14.01 -12.34 -6.12
C CYS A 25 -15.38 -12.19 -5.43
N PRO A 26 -16.11 -13.28 -5.15
CA PRO A 26 -17.31 -13.21 -4.34
C PRO A 26 -16.95 -12.68 -2.94
N GLN A 27 -17.92 -11.97 -2.36
CA GLN A 27 -17.96 -11.24 -1.07
C GLN A 27 -16.96 -11.67 0.02
N PRO A 28 -16.48 -10.73 0.86
CA PRO A 28 -15.37 -10.93 1.77
C PRO A 28 -15.77 -11.80 2.95
N VAL A 29 -15.56 -13.11 2.84
CA VAL A 29 -15.17 -13.86 4.03
C VAL A 29 -13.69 -13.57 4.19
N PHE A 30 -13.35 -12.58 5.03
CA PHE A 30 -12.02 -12.50 5.65
C PHE A 30 -11.85 -13.79 6.46
N LYS A 31 -11.52 -14.88 5.78
CA LYS A 31 -10.83 -15.98 6.43
C LYS A 31 -9.46 -15.39 6.76
N PRO A 32 -8.99 -15.44 8.02
CA PRO A 32 -7.58 -15.23 8.28
C PRO A 32 -6.86 -16.34 7.51
N SER A 33 -6.42 -16.01 6.29
CA SER A 33 -5.56 -16.89 5.53
C SER A 33 -4.24 -16.84 6.28
N ALA A 34 -4.07 -17.80 7.18
CA ALA A 34 -2.81 -18.11 7.83
C ALA A 34 -1.84 -18.58 6.73
N ILE A 35 -1.33 -17.63 5.96
CA ILE A 35 -0.18 -17.81 5.10
C ILE A 35 0.82 -16.76 5.58
N VAL A 36 1.72 -17.26 6.42
CA VAL A 36 3.06 -16.75 6.73
C VAL A 36 3.11 -15.80 7.95
N PRO A 37 4.12 -16.02 8.82
CA PRO A 37 4.03 -15.88 10.26
C PRO A 37 4.11 -14.42 10.66
N ASP A 38 4.07 -14.18 11.96
CA ASP A 38 4.54 -12.99 12.64
C ASP A 38 5.83 -12.43 12.00
N ILE A 39 5.70 -11.67 10.91
CA ILE A 39 6.78 -10.87 10.35
C ILE A 39 6.90 -9.75 11.35
N THR A 40 7.82 -9.94 12.30
CA THR A 40 8.09 -9.01 13.38
C THR A 40 8.05 -7.59 12.82
N ASP A 41 7.16 -6.78 13.38
CA ASP A 41 6.84 -5.40 13.00
C ASP A 41 8.05 -4.49 12.63
N PRO A 42 9.29 -4.68 13.18
CA PRO A 42 10.44 -3.86 12.80
C PRO A 42 10.92 -3.99 11.35
N LEU A 43 10.58 -5.09 10.64
CA LEU A 43 11.09 -5.35 9.29
C LEU A 43 10.19 -4.77 8.17
N LEU A 44 8.99 -4.31 8.52
CA LEU A 44 8.02 -3.78 7.57
C LEU A 44 8.18 -2.27 7.41
N ASP A 45 8.02 -1.79 6.18
CA ASP A 45 8.02 -0.35 5.91
C ASP A 45 6.86 0.32 6.70
N PRO A 46 7.12 1.39 7.46
CA PRO A 46 6.07 2.19 8.10
C PRO A 46 4.95 2.64 7.15
N LEU A 47 5.24 2.84 5.86
CA LEU A 47 4.28 3.22 4.82
C LEU A 47 3.71 2.02 4.05
N GLN A 48 3.97 0.79 4.47
CA GLN A 48 3.27 -0.38 3.97
C GLN A 48 1.91 -0.50 4.68
N PHE A 49 0.83 -0.31 3.93
CA PHE A 49 -0.55 -0.42 4.43
C PHE A 49 -1.24 -1.72 4.02
N ALA A 50 -0.82 -2.34 2.91
CA ALA A 50 -1.37 -3.60 2.44
C ALA A 50 -0.80 -4.80 3.21
N TYR A 51 -1.62 -5.84 3.39
CA TYR A 51 -1.25 -7.11 4.03
C TYR A 51 -0.71 -6.98 5.48
N ARG A 52 -1.16 -5.96 6.23
CA ARG A 52 -0.84 -5.78 7.65
C ARG A 52 -2.10 -5.76 8.51
N ALA A 53 -2.00 -6.31 9.71
CA ALA A 53 -3.06 -6.15 10.71
C ALA A 53 -3.17 -4.68 11.09
N ASN A 54 -4.40 -4.23 11.37
CA ASN A 54 -4.69 -2.87 11.84
C ASN A 54 -4.24 -1.75 10.88
N ARG A 55 -4.17 -2.03 9.57
CA ARG A 55 -3.97 -1.05 8.50
C ARG A 55 -5.02 -1.26 7.42
N SER A 56 -5.56 -0.15 6.91
CA SER A 56 -6.63 -0.11 5.91
C SER A 56 -6.24 0.75 4.70
N VAL A 57 -7.06 0.68 3.64
CA VAL A 57 -6.93 1.57 2.47
C VAL A 57 -7.17 3.03 2.88
N ASP A 58 -8.10 3.26 3.81
CA ASP A 58 -8.40 4.61 4.33
C ASP A 58 -7.18 5.22 5.03
N ASP A 59 -6.41 4.42 5.76
CA ASP A 59 -5.15 4.88 6.39
C ASP A 59 -4.13 5.31 5.33
N ALA A 60 -4.02 4.58 4.23
CA ALA A 60 -3.12 4.93 3.13
C ALA A 60 -3.51 6.25 2.45
N VAL A 61 -4.81 6.41 2.15
CA VAL A 61 -5.35 7.63 1.54
C VAL A 61 -5.18 8.83 2.47
N ASN A 62 -5.51 8.67 3.75
CA ASN A 62 -5.42 9.75 4.72
C ASN A 62 -3.96 10.17 4.95
N MET A 63 -3.02 9.21 5.02
CA MET A 63 -1.60 9.50 5.14
C MET A 63 -1.03 10.18 3.89
N ALA A 64 -1.39 9.72 2.69
CA ALA A 64 -0.97 10.36 1.44
C ALA A 64 -1.47 11.82 1.37
N LEU A 65 -2.76 12.03 1.68
CA LEU A 65 -3.36 13.36 1.70
C LEU A 65 -2.68 14.26 2.73
N HIS A 66 -2.41 13.76 3.93
CA HIS A 66 -1.72 14.49 4.99
C HIS A 66 -0.36 15.00 4.51
N PHE A 67 0.47 14.13 3.92
CA PHE A 67 1.80 14.53 3.43
C PHE A 67 1.72 15.55 2.30
N ILE A 68 0.81 15.37 1.35
CA ILE A 68 0.62 16.30 0.24
C ILE A 68 0.20 17.66 0.76
N LEU A 69 -0.80 17.71 1.64
CA LEU A 69 -1.29 18.95 2.23
C LEU A 69 -0.21 19.67 3.04
N GLN A 70 0.51 18.94 3.89
CA GLN A 70 1.60 19.50 4.69
C GLN A 70 2.70 20.09 3.80
N HIS A 71 3.03 19.45 2.68
CA HIS A 71 4.00 19.98 1.73
C HIS A 71 3.49 21.26 1.05
N LEU A 72 2.23 21.24 0.59
CA LEU A 72 1.58 22.35 -0.12
C LEU A 72 1.30 23.59 0.75
N ASP A 73 1.41 23.49 2.06
CA ASP A 73 1.29 24.63 2.97
C ASP A 73 2.50 25.58 2.91
N SER A 74 3.59 25.18 2.24
CA SER A 74 4.74 26.05 1.96
C SER A 74 4.59 26.80 0.64
N GLN A 75 4.97 28.09 0.60
CA GLN A 75 4.87 28.90 -0.62
C GLN A 75 5.81 28.38 -1.71
N GLY A 76 5.31 28.33 -2.95
CA GLY A 76 6.09 27.87 -4.11
C GLY A 76 6.30 26.35 -4.18
N SER A 77 5.65 25.57 -3.32
CA SER A 77 5.69 24.11 -3.36
C SER A 77 4.67 23.51 -4.31
N TYR A 78 4.98 22.33 -4.84
CA TYR A 78 4.12 21.59 -5.74
C TYR A 78 4.35 20.08 -5.55
N ALA A 79 3.27 19.32 -5.51
CA ALA A 79 3.31 17.87 -5.34
C ALA A 79 3.04 17.16 -6.67
N ARG A 80 3.83 16.12 -6.97
CA ARG A 80 3.61 15.17 -8.07
C ARG A 80 3.47 13.77 -7.52
N ILE A 81 2.58 13.00 -8.12
CA ILE A 81 2.29 11.63 -7.68
C ILE A 81 2.44 10.71 -8.88
N LEU A 82 3.23 9.66 -8.69
CA LEU A 82 3.46 8.62 -9.67
C LEU A 82 2.75 7.36 -9.21
N PHE A 83 1.82 6.86 -10.03
CA PHE A 83 1.19 5.57 -9.81
C PHE A 83 1.98 4.50 -10.56
N VAL A 84 2.45 3.49 -9.83
CA VAL A 84 3.20 2.35 -10.36
C VAL A 84 2.45 1.08 -9.97
N ASP A 85 2.22 0.22 -10.95
CA ASP A 85 1.65 -1.11 -10.74
C ASP A 85 2.49 -2.17 -11.47
N PHE A 86 2.55 -3.38 -10.90
CA PHE A 86 3.31 -4.50 -11.45
C PHE A 86 2.37 -5.48 -12.14
N SER A 87 2.50 -5.62 -13.46
CA SER A 87 1.75 -6.62 -14.22
C SER A 87 2.06 -8.04 -13.71
N SER A 88 1.02 -8.75 -13.26
CA SER A 88 1.14 -10.12 -12.72
C SER A 88 2.21 -10.27 -11.62
N ALA A 89 2.23 -9.34 -10.65
CA ALA A 89 3.23 -9.27 -9.58
C ALA A 89 3.57 -10.61 -8.92
N PHE A 90 2.57 -11.43 -8.58
CA PHE A 90 2.79 -12.73 -7.94
C PHE A 90 3.39 -13.80 -8.86
N ASN A 91 3.05 -13.75 -10.15
CA ASN A 91 3.55 -14.71 -11.14
C ASN A 91 5.01 -14.44 -11.52
N THR A 92 5.50 -13.21 -11.28
CA THR A 92 6.87 -12.79 -11.58
C THR A 92 7.82 -12.92 -10.39
N ILE A 93 7.34 -13.37 -9.22
CA ILE A 93 8.20 -13.60 -8.05
C ILE A 93 9.17 -14.74 -8.33
N VAL A 94 10.47 -14.44 -8.26
CA VAL A 94 11.54 -15.45 -8.38
C VAL A 94 11.66 -16.24 -7.06
N PRO A 95 11.37 -17.55 -7.03
CA PRO A 95 11.32 -18.32 -5.78
C PRO A 95 12.64 -18.33 -5.00
N ALA A 96 13.78 -18.28 -5.69
CA ALA A 96 15.10 -18.22 -5.06
C ALA A 96 15.32 -16.91 -4.27
N LEU A 97 14.82 -15.78 -4.79
CA LEU A 97 14.90 -14.49 -4.10
C LEU A 97 13.94 -14.44 -2.92
N LEU A 98 12.75 -15.03 -3.06
CA LEU A 98 11.77 -15.12 -1.98
C LEU A 98 12.33 -15.91 -0.80
N LYS A 99 12.92 -17.10 -1.03
CA LYS A 99 13.55 -17.90 0.03
C LYS A 99 14.62 -17.12 0.78
N ARG A 100 15.47 -16.39 0.04
CA ARG A 100 16.53 -15.56 0.63
C ARG A 100 16.00 -14.40 1.48
N ARG A 101 14.86 -13.82 1.10
CA ARG A 101 14.25 -12.66 1.79
C ARG A 101 13.32 -13.06 2.93
N ALA A 102 12.71 -14.24 2.86
CA ALA A 102 11.77 -14.74 3.86
C ALA A 102 12.46 -15.48 5.02
N LEU A 103 13.70 -15.95 4.83
CA LEU A 103 14.48 -16.56 5.89
C LEU A 103 15.27 -15.47 6.64
N PRO A 104 15.27 -15.47 7.99
CA PRO A 104 16.11 -14.58 8.77
C PRO A 104 17.58 -14.82 8.43
N ALA A 105 18.37 -13.74 8.47
CA ALA A 105 19.77 -13.72 8.05
C ALA A 105 20.69 -14.71 8.82
N GLU A 106 20.19 -15.36 9.87
CA GLU A 106 20.93 -16.31 10.71
C GLU A 106 20.81 -17.79 10.25
N CYS A 107 20.04 -18.09 9.20
CA CYS A 107 19.85 -19.45 8.70
C CYS A 107 20.60 -19.78 7.40
N ALA A 108 21.64 -19.01 7.04
CA ALA A 108 22.46 -19.22 5.84
C ALA A 108 23.89 -19.67 6.19
#